data_AF-A0A930X400-F1
#
_entry.id   AF-A0A930X400-F1
#
_cell.length_a   1.000
_cell.length_b   1.000
_cell.length_c   1.000
_cell.angle_alpha   90.00
_cell.angle_beta   90.00
_cell.angle_gamma   90.00
#
_symmetry.space_group_name_H-M   'P 1'
#
loop_
_entity.id
_entity.type
_entity.pdbx_description
1 polymer ?
#
loop_
_entity_poly.entity_id
_entity_poly.type
_entity_poly.pdbx_seq_one_letter_code
_entity_poly.pdbx_strand_id
1 'polypeptide(L)'
;MLYLAEVQKKSGFIGSGKAEFKLIACQRGEAWTPVPGEELVTAPDDATYNAGALVMVEMGGNKQIQRHYDAGRPLVGILQNFSNQSKKFKAQEDEIEQWKQSLTFQSQELNRREMELETRQEQVEQAEADLEQLESQRQEVETAQQALEELRQELERKNQELEGAWAHLNGEIRRFEERQEEASQVAGLDEEQVQQIQEALDRLMSAVTPTEGVREQLNLAFSLVDQQQSGLTDHQTTLEGQKAELESKYQQIQQDESAIAERRKNWQDAEAVLTGRRSDLKFQQQLLALKQEQIQQVSQRLQSQSNLYQQVYELLNTSDKVRLSDKVDVAALESMDINALQTLVEDLEKDLEKVSRFVSDQEEELNLEQQAIDEIKQKISEANDFDRLQLETELADEQDRYRMLNETLVGQRRNLLEREEILSQHQAVLRRRQGIAAEETPVSAVDLEPVLKQIDALRTQTSEDLKAIEQEVKDIQGKIDGLKQEVEQKAAEQVMAQAEIQNLEARIAEQKAAVAALESKASLFEALVGPLQEGIEGLRQKLSETAESISKFQEASDYQLQAIAELRQTIASLPGGTSRTVAAS
;
A
#
# COMPACT_ATOMS: atom_id res chain seq x y z
N MET A 1 18.36 37.85 39.01
CA MET A 1 18.32 36.44 38.57
C MET A 1 17.52 35.65 39.59
N LEU A 2 16.66 34.74 39.13
CA LEU A 2 15.78 33.96 40.01
C LEU A 2 16.44 32.63 40.36
N TYR A 3 16.41 32.28 41.64
CA TYR A 3 16.98 31.06 42.18
C TYR A 3 15.94 30.26 42.96
N LEU A 4 16.06 28.95 42.92
CA LEU A 4 15.41 28.04 43.85
C LEU A 4 16.42 27.73 44.95
N ALA A 5 16.00 27.88 46.20
CA ALA A 5 16.86 27.67 47.35
C ALA A 5 16.17 26.84 48.44
N GLU A 6 16.96 26.12 49.22
CA GLU A 6 16.51 25.42 50.43
C GLU A 6 16.86 26.26 51.66
N VAL A 7 15.93 26.38 52.60
CA VAL A 7 16.14 27.07 53.86
C VAL A 7 16.91 26.18 54.84
N GLN A 8 18.11 26.59 55.24
CA GLN A 8 18.90 25.94 56.26
C GLN A 8 18.91 26.78 57.54
N LYS A 9 18.62 26.14 58.68
CA LYS A 9 18.75 26.75 60.01
C LYS A 9 19.80 25.98 60.80
N LYS A 10 20.91 26.62 61.14
CA LYS A 10 21.93 26.02 62.01
C LYS A 10 21.44 26.09 63.47
N SER A 11 21.27 24.94 64.11
CA SER A 11 20.94 24.87 65.54
C SER A 11 22.23 25.01 66.35
N GLY A 12 22.44 26.19 66.97
CA GLY A 12 23.56 26.47 67.86
C GLY A 12 23.09 26.55 69.32
N PHE A 13 23.89 26.01 70.24
CA PHE A 13 23.58 25.83 71.67
C PHE A 13 23.30 27.14 72.45
N ILE A 14 23.54 28.33 71.88
CA ILE A 14 23.20 29.63 72.49
C ILE A 14 22.80 30.61 71.36
N GLY A 15 21.50 30.86 71.20
CA GLY A 15 20.95 31.90 70.32
C GLY A 15 20.36 31.37 69.00
N SER A 16 19.19 31.91 68.61
CA SER A 16 18.49 31.58 67.37
C SER A 16 19.39 31.80 66.16
N GLY A 17 19.87 30.71 65.55
CA GLY A 17 20.70 30.77 64.35
C GLY A 17 19.99 31.50 63.21
N LYS A 18 20.69 32.42 62.55
CA LYS A 18 20.17 33.12 61.37
C LYS A 18 19.92 32.09 60.26
N ALA A 19 18.78 32.18 59.59
CA ALA A 19 18.47 31.33 58.46
C ALA A 19 19.42 31.64 57.29
N GLU A 20 19.85 30.60 56.57
CA GLU A 20 20.63 30.69 55.35
C GLU A 20 19.83 30.05 54.22
N PHE A 21 19.92 30.59 53.01
CA PHE A 21 19.35 30.02 51.80
C PHE A 21 20.46 29.34 51.00
N LYS A 22 20.36 28.01 50.87
CA LYS A 22 21.23 27.21 50.01
C LYS A 22 20.69 27.24 48.60
N LEU A 23 21.41 27.88 47.67
CA LEU A 23 20.99 27.96 46.27
C LEU A 23 21.14 26.60 45.59
N ILE A 24 20.07 26.13 44.93
CA ILE A 24 20.01 24.79 44.31
C ILE A 24 20.00 24.92 42.78
N ALA A 25 19.16 25.81 42.24
CA ALA A 25 19.02 26.01 40.81
C ALA A 25 18.82 27.49 40.48
N CYS A 26 19.32 27.92 39.33
CA CYS A 26 19.19 29.27 38.80
C CYS A 26 18.42 29.22 37.49
N GLN A 27 17.44 30.11 37.33
CA GLN A 27 16.75 30.32 36.07
C GLN A 27 17.61 31.17 35.12
N ARG A 28 17.87 30.64 33.92
CA ARG A 28 18.53 31.34 32.81
C ARG A 28 17.63 31.27 31.58
N GLY A 29 16.99 32.39 31.25
CA GLY A 29 15.93 32.40 30.24
C GLY A 29 14.73 31.57 30.72
N GLU A 30 14.29 30.59 29.93
CA GLU A 30 13.22 29.67 30.30
C GLU A 30 13.71 28.38 30.99
N ALA A 31 15.03 28.15 31.04
CA ALA A 31 15.61 26.92 31.58
C ALA A 31 16.14 27.09 33.01
N TRP A 32 16.03 26.02 33.81
CA TRP A 32 16.62 25.93 35.15
C TRP A 32 17.93 25.16 35.08
N THR A 33 18.98 25.73 35.66
CA THR A 33 20.32 25.13 35.69
C THR A 33 20.75 24.92 37.13
N PRO A 34 21.37 23.78 37.50
CA PRO A 34 21.84 23.56 38.86
C PRO A 34 22.93 24.58 39.19
N VAL A 35 22.93 25.09 40.43
CA VAL A 35 23.99 25.95 40.94
C VAL A 35 25.15 25.05 41.39
N PRO A 36 26.34 25.16 40.78
CA PRO A 36 27.48 24.32 41.16
C PRO A 36 28.07 24.78 42.50
N GLY A 37 28.18 23.85 43.45
CA GLY A 37 28.68 24.13 44.81
C GLY A 37 27.58 24.61 45.75
N GLU A 38 27.74 24.33 47.06
CA GLU A 38 26.78 24.71 48.09
C GLU A 38 26.86 26.22 48.40
N GLU A 39 26.40 27.04 47.46
CA GLU A 39 26.39 28.49 47.62
C GLU A 39 25.29 28.90 48.62
N LEU A 40 25.71 29.35 49.81
CA LEU A 40 24.86 29.80 50.89
C LEU A 40 24.77 31.34 50.90
N VAL A 41 23.56 31.86 50.98
CA VAL A 41 23.29 33.30 51.12
C VAL A 41 22.51 33.53 52.41
N THR A 42 22.90 34.53 53.21
CA THR A 42 22.19 34.84 54.45
C THR A 42 20.76 35.28 54.16
N ALA A 43 19.78 34.66 54.81
CA ALA A 43 18.37 35.03 54.64
C ALA A 43 18.08 36.40 55.28
N PRO A 44 17.19 37.21 54.69
CA PRO A 44 16.73 38.46 55.28
C PRO A 44 15.99 38.23 56.62
N ASP A 45 16.00 39.24 57.50
CA ASP A 45 15.44 39.12 58.85
C ASP A 45 13.89 38.92 58.84
N ASP A 46 13.22 39.21 57.73
CA ASP A 46 11.78 38.98 57.49
C ASP A 46 11.44 37.58 56.93
N ALA A 47 12.43 36.71 56.73
CA ALA A 47 12.22 35.36 56.23
C ALA A 47 11.72 34.38 57.32
N THR A 48 10.41 34.15 57.38
CA THR A 48 9.75 33.28 58.37
C THR A 48 9.50 31.83 57.89
N TYR A 49 10.42 31.25 57.13
CA TYR A 49 10.26 29.88 56.58
C TYR A 49 10.85 28.81 57.51
N ASN A 50 10.35 27.58 57.43
CA ASN A 50 10.87 26.44 58.19
C ASN A 50 12.16 25.88 57.56
N ALA A 51 12.96 25.15 58.35
CA ALA A 51 14.13 24.46 57.81
C ALA A 51 13.69 23.38 56.80
N GLY A 52 14.41 23.22 55.69
CA GLY A 52 14.07 22.33 54.58
C GLY A 52 13.01 22.88 53.62
N ALA A 53 12.44 24.07 53.87
CA ALA A 53 11.48 24.67 52.96
C ALA A 53 12.16 25.12 51.65
N LEU A 54 11.46 24.96 50.53
CA LEU A 54 11.90 25.48 49.23
C LEU A 54 11.36 26.89 49.02
N VAL A 55 12.25 27.81 48.68
CA VAL A 55 11.93 29.22 48.47
C VAL A 55 12.52 29.72 47.15
N MET A 56 11.78 30.62 46.52
CA MET A 56 12.23 31.35 45.33
C MET A 56 12.92 32.63 45.79
N VAL A 57 14.13 32.86 45.30
CA VAL A 57 14.99 33.97 45.71
C VAL A 57 15.39 34.77 44.48
N GLU A 58 15.01 36.04 44.43
CA GLU A 58 15.44 36.96 43.38
C GLU A 58 16.68 37.71 43.86
N MET A 59 17.82 37.50 43.19
CA MET A 59 19.08 38.15 43.53
C MET A 59 19.44 39.26 42.54
N GLY A 60 19.89 40.40 43.07
CA GLY A 60 20.48 41.49 42.31
C GLY A 60 21.95 41.25 41.95
N GLY A 61 22.54 42.14 41.13
CA GLY A 61 23.92 42.01 40.62
C GLY A 61 25.03 41.90 41.68
N ASN A 62 24.76 42.25 42.94
CA ASN A 62 25.69 42.19 44.05
C ASN A 62 25.45 40.98 45.00
N LYS A 63 24.74 39.93 44.56
CA LYS A 63 24.34 38.76 45.39
C LYS A 63 23.49 39.12 46.62
N GLN A 64 22.83 40.27 46.59
CA GLN A 64 21.85 40.66 47.60
C GLN A 64 20.46 40.14 47.20
N ILE A 65 19.76 39.59 48.18
CA ILE A 65 18.37 39.12 48.03
C ILE A 65 17.46 40.34 47.93
N GLN A 66 16.78 40.48 46.80
CA GLN A 66 15.82 41.55 46.56
C GLN A 66 14.40 41.13 46.96
N ARG A 67 14.04 39.87 46.69
CA ARG A 67 12.74 39.28 47.03
C ARG A 67 12.89 37.80 47.36
N HIS A 68 12.06 37.33 48.29
CA HIS A 68 11.91 35.89 48.58
C HIS A 68 10.44 35.53 48.79
N TYR A 69 10.06 34.34 48.37
CA TYR A 69 8.70 33.81 48.55
C TYR A 69 8.69 32.28 48.46
N ASP A 70 7.60 31.66 48.90
CA ASP A 70 7.39 30.20 48.86
C ASP A 70 7.45 29.67 47.41
N ALA A 71 8.20 28.59 47.18
CA ALA A 71 8.37 27.98 45.87
C ALA A 71 7.25 27.01 45.46
N GLY A 72 6.36 26.59 46.36
CA GLY A 72 5.36 25.55 46.11
C GLY A 72 4.46 25.84 44.90
N ARG A 73 3.76 26.99 44.89
CA ARG A 73 2.89 27.37 43.75
C ARG A 73 3.67 27.60 42.44
N PRO A 74 4.80 28.34 42.43
CA PRO A 74 5.65 28.48 41.24
C PRO A 74 6.14 27.14 40.67
N LEU A 75 6.59 26.21 41.52
CA LEU A 75 7.09 24.90 41.09
C LEU A 75 5.99 24.03 40.49
N VAL A 76 4.79 24.02 41.09
CA VAL A 76 3.63 23.33 40.52
C VAL A 76 3.30 23.89 39.13
N GLY A 77 3.36 25.21 38.94
CA GLY A 77 3.15 25.84 37.64
C GLY A 77 4.21 25.45 36.60
N ILE A 78 5.48 25.36 37.00
CA ILE A 78 6.58 24.91 36.12
C ILE A 78 6.39 23.45 35.70
N LEU A 79 6.05 22.55 36.64
CA LEU A 79 5.79 21.14 36.35
C LEU A 79 4.57 20.94 35.43
N GLN A 80 3.49 21.69 35.66
CA GLN A 80 2.33 21.69 34.77
C GLN A 80 2.67 22.18 33.37
N ASN A 81 3.46 23.25 33.24
CA ASN A 81 3.91 23.75 31.95
C ASN A 81 4.82 22.76 31.23
N PHE A 82 5.75 22.11 31.93
CA PHE A 82 6.61 21.08 31.36
C PHE A 82 5.80 19.87 30.87
N SER A 83 4.83 19.39 31.66
CA SER A 83 3.92 18.32 31.25
C SER A 83 3.11 18.70 30.00
N ASN A 84 2.60 19.93 29.94
CA ASN A 84 1.86 20.43 28.78
C ASN A 84 2.75 20.60 27.53
N GLN A 85 3.99 21.07 27.68
CA GLN A 85 4.94 21.15 26.58
C GLN A 85 5.35 19.77 26.08
N SER A 86 5.62 18.82 26.97
CA SER A 86 5.92 17.43 26.61
C SER A 86 4.78 16.80 25.80
N LYS A 87 3.52 17.00 26.22
CA LYS A 87 2.34 16.57 25.44
C LYS A 87 2.27 17.21 24.06
N LYS A 88 2.60 18.51 23.94
CA LYS A 88 2.64 19.20 22.65
C LYS A 88 3.77 18.69 21.75
N PHE A 89 4.95 18.41 22.30
CA PHE A 89 6.06 17.84 21.53
C PHE A 89 5.73 16.44 21.02
N LYS A 90 5.11 15.57 21.84
CA LYS A 90 4.61 14.27 21.37
C LYS A 90 3.60 14.41 20.23
N ALA A 91 2.62 15.32 20.36
CA ALA A 91 1.65 15.57 19.29
C ALA A 91 2.32 16.09 18.00
N GLN A 92 3.34 16.96 18.10
CA GLN A 92 4.10 17.43 16.94
C GLN A 92 4.97 16.32 16.33
N GLU A 93 5.53 15.43 17.14
CA GLU A 93 6.29 14.27 16.68
C GLU A 93 5.39 13.30 15.90
N ASP A 94 4.18 13.03 16.41
CA ASP A 94 3.15 12.26 15.72
C ASP A 94 2.73 12.92 14.38
N GLU A 95 2.56 14.24 14.34
CA GLU A 95 2.27 14.99 13.11
C GLU A 95 3.42 14.91 12.10
N ILE A 96 4.68 15.03 12.55
CA ILE A 96 5.86 14.90 11.70
C ILE A 96 5.97 13.47 11.15
N GLU A 97 5.68 12.46 11.96
CA GLU A 97 5.66 11.06 11.54
C GLU A 97 4.60 10.83 10.45
N GLN A 98 3.39 11.37 10.64
CA GLN A 98 2.33 11.34 9.63
C GLN A 98 2.74 12.06 8.34
N TRP A 99 3.41 13.21 8.43
CA TRP A 99 3.94 13.93 7.26
C TRP A 99 5.04 13.14 6.55
N LYS A 100 5.94 12.46 7.28
CA LYS A 100 6.96 11.58 6.69
C LYS A 100 6.32 10.41 5.94
N GLN A 101 5.29 9.79 6.53
CA GLN A 101 4.53 8.71 5.88
C GLN A 101 3.86 9.22 4.60
N SER A 102 3.21 10.39 4.66
CA SER A 102 2.58 11.02 3.49
C SER A 102 3.60 11.37 2.39
N LEU A 103 4.75 11.93 2.75
CA LEU A 103 5.81 12.27 1.80
C LEU A 103 6.43 11.01 1.16
N THR A 104 6.59 9.95 1.93
CA THR A 104 7.07 8.65 1.42
C THR A 104 6.09 8.09 0.40
N PHE A 105 4.80 8.10 0.71
CA PHE A 105 3.75 7.69 -0.22
C PHE A 105 3.73 8.55 -1.48
N GLN A 106 3.83 9.88 -1.35
CA GLN A 106 3.91 10.79 -2.50
C GLN A 106 5.14 10.55 -3.36
N SER A 107 6.31 10.29 -2.76
CA SER A 107 7.53 9.96 -3.50
C SER A 107 7.41 8.63 -4.25
N GLN A 108 6.79 7.62 -3.65
CA GLN A 108 6.54 6.34 -4.32
C GLN A 108 5.58 6.50 -5.50
N GLU A 109 4.50 7.26 -5.34
CA GLU A 109 3.57 7.57 -6.43
C GLU A 109 4.23 8.41 -7.54
N LEU A 110 5.12 9.33 -7.19
CA LEU A 110 5.84 10.13 -8.19
C LEU A 110 6.79 9.25 -9.02
N ASN A 111 7.58 8.40 -8.37
CA ASN A 111 8.46 7.44 -9.08
C ASN A 111 7.66 6.49 -9.97
N ARG A 112 6.48 6.05 -9.50
CA ARG A 112 5.57 5.23 -10.29
C ARG A 112 5.08 5.95 -11.55
N ARG A 113 4.68 7.23 -11.42
CA ARG A 113 4.25 8.03 -12.57
C ARG A 113 5.39 8.31 -13.53
N GLU A 114 6.61 8.52 -13.02
CA GLU A 114 7.80 8.72 -13.84
C GLU A 114 8.07 7.48 -14.70
N MET A 115 8.02 6.28 -14.11
CA MET A 115 8.13 5.02 -14.83
C MET A 115 7.00 4.82 -15.86
N GLU A 116 5.75 5.14 -15.51
CA GLU A 116 4.62 5.08 -16.46
C GLU A 116 4.81 6.03 -17.65
N LEU A 117 5.36 7.23 -17.41
CA LEU A 117 5.67 8.19 -18.47
C LEU A 117 6.81 7.73 -19.36
N GLU A 118 7.86 7.13 -18.79
CA GLU A 118 8.97 6.56 -19.54
C GLU A 118 8.49 5.41 -20.45
N THR A 119 7.69 4.48 -19.92
CA THR A 119 7.07 3.42 -20.73
C THR A 119 6.17 3.98 -21.83
N ARG A 120 5.39 5.03 -21.55
CA ARG A 120 4.59 5.70 -22.59
C ARG A 120 5.46 6.36 -23.65
N GLN A 121 6.58 6.95 -23.28
CA GLN A 121 7.50 7.56 -24.22
C GLN A 121 8.11 6.52 -25.15
N GLU A 122 8.56 5.38 -24.62
CA GLU A 122 9.05 4.26 -25.43
C GLU A 122 7.98 3.74 -26.40
N GLN A 123 6.72 3.64 -25.94
CA GLN A 123 5.60 3.24 -26.81
C GLN A 123 5.35 4.25 -27.94
N VAL A 124 5.48 5.55 -27.68
CA VAL A 124 5.33 6.59 -28.70
C VAL A 124 6.48 6.53 -29.70
N GLU A 125 7.72 6.40 -29.24
CA GLU A 125 8.89 6.27 -30.14
C GLU A 125 8.78 5.04 -31.04
N GLN A 126 8.33 3.91 -30.49
CA GLN A 126 8.08 2.70 -31.29
C GLN A 126 6.94 2.90 -32.30
N ALA A 127 5.84 3.56 -31.90
CA ALA A 127 4.74 3.85 -32.80
C ALA A 127 5.13 4.82 -33.93
N GLU A 128 5.99 5.80 -33.65
CA GLU A 128 6.56 6.70 -34.65
C GLU A 128 7.44 5.93 -35.66
N ALA A 129 8.29 5.02 -35.19
CA ALA A 129 9.10 4.17 -36.07
C ALA A 129 8.25 3.25 -36.95
N ASP A 130 7.20 2.65 -36.38
CA ASP A 130 6.26 1.81 -37.12
C ASP A 130 5.48 2.63 -38.17
N LEU A 131 5.12 3.88 -37.86
CA LEU A 131 4.49 4.80 -38.80
C LEU A 131 5.41 5.17 -39.97
N GLU A 132 6.69 5.47 -39.71
CA GLU A 132 7.67 5.73 -40.77
C GLU A 132 7.83 4.50 -41.69
N GLN A 133 7.89 3.31 -41.10
CA GLN A 133 7.98 2.08 -41.87
C GLN A 133 6.72 1.87 -42.73
N LEU A 134 5.53 2.12 -42.17
CA LEU A 134 4.25 2.05 -42.89
C LEU A 134 4.14 3.07 -44.01
N GLU A 135 4.59 4.31 -43.81
CA GLU A 135 4.63 5.32 -44.87
C GLU A 135 5.54 4.89 -46.01
N SER A 136 6.70 4.30 -45.71
CA SER A 136 7.60 3.76 -46.75
C SER A 136 6.92 2.65 -47.56
N GLN A 137 6.26 1.70 -46.89
CA GLN A 137 5.54 0.60 -47.56
C GLN A 137 4.38 1.12 -48.40
N ARG A 138 3.62 2.09 -47.87
CA ARG A 138 2.53 2.72 -48.63
C ARG A 138 3.08 3.41 -49.88
N GLN A 139 4.20 4.12 -49.76
CA GLN A 139 4.81 4.82 -50.88
C GLN A 139 5.33 3.83 -51.93
N GLU A 140 5.94 2.71 -51.52
CA GLU A 140 6.32 1.62 -52.42
C GLU A 140 5.11 1.06 -53.17
N VAL A 141 4.00 0.79 -52.48
CA VAL A 141 2.76 0.30 -53.10
C VAL A 141 2.16 1.34 -54.06
N GLU A 142 2.12 2.61 -53.69
CA GLU A 142 1.60 3.68 -54.53
C GLU A 142 2.44 3.85 -55.82
N THR A 143 3.78 3.72 -55.71
CA THR A 143 4.66 3.71 -56.89
C THR A 143 4.47 2.46 -57.74
N ALA A 144 4.26 1.29 -57.14
CA ALA A 144 3.97 0.06 -57.87
C ALA A 144 2.63 0.17 -58.62
N GLN A 145 1.60 0.75 -58.01
CA GLN A 145 0.31 1.00 -58.67
C GLN A 145 0.44 1.93 -59.87
N GLN A 146 1.19 3.04 -59.74
CA GLN A 146 1.45 3.94 -60.86
C GLN A 146 2.17 3.25 -62.01
N ALA A 147 3.22 2.47 -61.70
CA ALA A 147 3.96 1.72 -62.72
C ALA A 147 3.08 0.66 -63.42
N LEU A 148 2.18 -0.01 -62.69
CA LEU A 148 1.24 -0.98 -63.27
C LEU A 148 0.24 -0.31 -64.21
N GLU A 149 -0.27 0.87 -63.86
CA GLU A 149 -1.21 1.62 -64.71
C GLU A 149 -0.52 2.17 -65.97
N GLU A 150 0.71 2.69 -65.86
CA GLU A 150 1.52 3.11 -67.02
C GLU A 150 1.78 1.94 -67.97
N LEU A 151 2.19 0.79 -67.44
CA LEU A 151 2.44 -0.42 -68.22
C LEU A 151 1.16 -0.90 -68.93
N ARG A 152 0.02 -0.83 -68.25
CA ARG A 152 -1.29 -1.18 -68.82
C ARG A 152 -1.65 -0.29 -70.01
N GLN A 153 -1.46 1.02 -69.87
CA GLN A 153 -1.73 1.98 -70.95
C GLN A 153 -0.79 1.79 -72.14
N GLU A 154 0.48 1.48 -71.90
CA GLU A 154 1.44 1.20 -72.97
C GLU A 154 1.08 -0.08 -73.73
N LEU A 155 0.68 -1.14 -73.03
CA LEU A 155 0.20 -2.38 -73.65
C LEU A 155 -1.06 -2.16 -74.49
N GLU A 156 -2.04 -1.40 -73.99
CA GLU A 156 -3.25 -1.08 -74.73
C GLU A 156 -2.92 -0.31 -76.02
N ARG A 157 -2.01 0.67 -75.94
CA ARG A 157 -1.54 1.39 -77.14
C ARG A 157 -0.87 0.45 -78.13
N LYS A 158 0.03 -0.41 -77.69
CA LYS A 158 0.72 -1.36 -78.58
C LYS A 158 -0.23 -2.38 -79.19
N ASN A 159 -1.25 -2.82 -78.45
CA ASN A 159 -2.27 -3.72 -78.98
C ASN A 159 -3.09 -3.03 -80.08
N GLN A 160 -3.49 -1.77 -79.88
CA GLN A 160 -4.19 -0.98 -80.91
C GLN A 160 -3.32 -0.75 -82.16
N GLU A 161 -2.02 -0.49 -81.97
CA GLU A 161 -1.06 -0.38 -83.08
C GLU A 161 -0.94 -1.70 -83.86
N LEU A 162 -0.88 -2.84 -83.17
CA LEU A 162 -0.85 -4.18 -83.78
C LEU A 162 -2.15 -4.51 -84.53
N GLU A 163 -3.31 -4.23 -83.93
CA GLU A 163 -4.61 -4.38 -84.59
C GLU A 163 -4.72 -3.49 -85.85
N GLY A 164 -4.23 -2.25 -85.77
CA GLY A 164 -4.16 -1.33 -86.90
C GLY A 164 -3.23 -1.84 -88.02
N ALA A 165 -2.05 -2.33 -87.66
CA ALA A 165 -1.12 -2.95 -88.60
C ALA A 165 -1.73 -4.20 -89.27
N TRP A 166 -2.49 -5.01 -88.51
CA TRP A 166 -3.20 -6.18 -89.03
C TRP A 166 -4.33 -5.81 -90.00
N ALA A 167 -5.15 -4.82 -89.66
CA ALA A 167 -6.20 -4.31 -90.54
C ALA A 167 -5.63 -3.78 -91.87
N HIS A 168 -4.46 -3.12 -91.80
CA HIS A 168 -3.74 -2.65 -92.98
C HIS A 168 -3.24 -3.82 -93.85
N LEU A 169 -2.56 -4.80 -93.24
CA LEU A 169 -2.04 -5.98 -93.93
C LEU A 169 -3.17 -6.76 -94.63
N ASN A 170 -4.27 -7.05 -93.94
CA ASN A 170 -5.43 -7.71 -94.54
C ASN A 170 -6.05 -6.90 -95.69
N GLY A 171 -6.08 -5.57 -95.55
CA GLY A 171 -6.51 -4.69 -96.63
C GLY A 171 -5.58 -4.72 -97.85
N GLU A 172 -4.28 -4.96 -97.66
CA GLU A 172 -3.34 -5.17 -98.77
C GLU A 172 -3.45 -6.56 -99.39
N ILE A 173 -3.64 -7.61 -98.58
CA ILE A 173 -3.90 -8.98 -99.06
C ILE A 173 -5.14 -8.98 -99.96
N ARG A 174 -6.25 -8.41 -99.49
CA ARG A 174 -7.50 -8.36 -100.25
C ARG A 174 -7.35 -7.57 -101.56
N ARG A 175 -6.61 -6.46 -101.52
CA ARG A 175 -6.27 -5.68 -102.73
C ARG A 175 -5.36 -6.44 -103.69
N PHE A 176 -4.51 -7.33 -103.18
CA PHE A 176 -3.66 -8.19 -104.00
C PHE A 176 -4.49 -9.33 -104.64
N GLU A 177 -5.38 -9.97 -103.89
CA GLU A 177 -6.34 -10.97 -104.39
C GLU A 177 -7.27 -10.39 -105.47
N GLU A 178 -7.81 -9.19 -105.25
CA GLU A 178 -8.65 -8.48 -106.24
C GLU A 178 -7.86 -8.19 -107.54
N ARG A 179 -6.59 -7.76 -107.43
CA ARG A 179 -5.72 -7.56 -108.61
C ARG A 179 -5.33 -8.86 -109.29
N GLN A 180 -5.21 -9.96 -108.55
CA GLN A 180 -4.95 -11.29 -109.10
C GLN A 180 -6.16 -11.79 -109.89
N GLU A 181 -7.38 -11.59 -109.38
CA GLU A 181 -8.62 -11.91 -110.09
C GLU A 181 -8.79 -11.05 -111.36
N GLU A 182 -8.44 -9.76 -111.31
CA GLU A 182 -8.44 -8.88 -112.48
C GLU A 182 -7.38 -9.26 -113.53
N ALA A 183 -6.18 -9.67 -113.09
CA ALA A 183 -5.10 -10.13 -113.97
C ALA A 183 -5.37 -11.52 -114.58
N SER A 184 -6.18 -12.37 -113.94
CA SER A 184 -6.56 -13.70 -114.45
C SER A 184 -7.49 -13.67 -115.68
N GLN A 185 -8.04 -12.50 -116.03
CA GLN A 185 -8.89 -12.32 -117.22
C GLN A 185 -8.13 -11.88 -118.48
N VAL A 186 -6.82 -11.63 -118.41
CA VAL A 186 -5.97 -11.29 -119.57
C VAL A 186 -4.97 -12.41 -119.82
N ALA A 187 -5.13 -13.10 -120.95
CA ALA A 187 -4.26 -14.21 -121.33
C ALA A 187 -2.87 -13.71 -121.78
N GLY A 188 -1.86 -13.98 -120.95
CA GLY A 188 -0.43 -13.90 -121.29
C GLY A 188 0.34 -12.87 -120.47
N LEU A 189 1.07 -13.32 -119.44
CA LEU A 189 2.02 -12.50 -118.69
C LEU A 189 3.28 -12.25 -119.55
N ASP A 190 3.72 -11.00 -119.66
CA ASP A 190 5.02 -10.65 -120.26
C ASP A 190 6.19 -10.67 -119.25
N GLU A 191 7.42 -10.56 -119.73
CA GLU A 191 8.65 -10.67 -118.92
C GLU A 191 8.83 -9.50 -117.93
N GLU A 192 8.26 -8.33 -118.24
CA GLU A 192 8.27 -7.14 -117.38
C GLU A 192 7.24 -7.29 -116.22
N GLN A 193 6.10 -7.91 -116.50
CA GLN A 193 5.08 -8.27 -115.51
C GLN A 193 5.57 -9.35 -114.54
N VAL A 194 6.34 -10.34 -115.01
CA VAL A 194 6.96 -11.35 -114.13
C VAL A 194 7.97 -10.69 -113.18
N GLN A 195 8.77 -9.73 -113.66
CA GLN A 195 9.70 -8.97 -112.83
C GLN A 195 8.99 -8.09 -111.78
N GLN A 196 7.90 -7.41 -112.17
CA GLN A 196 7.08 -6.62 -111.25
C GLN A 196 6.42 -7.49 -110.16
N ILE A 197 5.97 -8.70 -110.50
CA ILE A 197 5.43 -9.65 -109.53
C ILE A 197 6.53 -10.16 -108.59
N GLN A 198 7.74 -10.43 -109.09
CA GLN A 198 8.89 -10.82 -108.27
C GLN A 198 9.31 -9.71 -107.30
N GLU A 199 9.40 -8.46 -107.75
CA GLU A 199 9.66 -7.31 -106.87
C GLU A 199 8.56 -7.11 -105.81
N ALA A 200 7.29 -7.29 -106.19
CA ALA A 200 6.17 -7.20 -105.24
C ALA A 200 6.24 -8.33 -104.19
N LEU A 201 6.63 -9.54 -104.59
CA LEU A 201 6.84 -10.68 -103.67
C LEU A 201 8.07 -10.48 -102.77
N ASP A 202 9.17 -9.90 -103.28
CA ASP A 202 10.32 -9.52 -102.46
C ASP A 202 9.96 -8.44 -101.44
N ARG A 203 9.17 -7.43 -101.85
CA ARG A 203 8.67 -6.39 -100.94
C ARG A 203 7.77 -6.99 -99.86
N LEU A 204 6.85 -7.91 -100.22
CA LEU A 204 5.97 -8.60 -99.27
C LEU A 204 6.76 -9.49 -98.29
N MET A 205 7.75 -10.26 -98.75
CA MET A 205 8.63 -11.01 -97.84
C MET A 205 9.43 -10.09 -96.91
N SER A 206 9.89 -8.94 -97.39
CA SER A 206 10.62 -7.97 -96.57
C SER A 206 9.74 -7.21 -95.58
N ALA A 207 8.41 -7.19 -95.81
CA ALA A 207 7.43 -6.54 -94.94
C ALA A 207 6.98 -7.43 -93.77
N VAL A 208 7.35 -8.72 -93.78
CA VAL A 208 7.10 -9.63 -92.65
C VAL A 208 7.98 -9.25 -91.47
N THR A 209 7.38 -8.67 -90.43
CA THR A 209 8.09 -8.26 -89.21
C THR A 209 8.31 -9.43 -88.24
N PRO A 210 9.54 -9.66 -87.75
CA PRO A 210 9.82 -10.67 -86.73
C PRO A 210 9.11 -10.33 -85.41
N THR A 211 8.40 -11.31 -84.86
CA THR A 211 7.60 -11.18 -83.62
C THR A 211 8.30 -11.74 -82.39
N GLU A 212 9.48 -12.36 -82.54
CA GLU A 212 10.24 -12.97 -81.44
C GLU A 212 10.58 -11.98 -80.32
N GLY A 213 11.05 -10.77 -80.64
CA GLY A 213 11.37 -9.74 -79.64
C GLY A 213 10.16 -9.26 -78.83
N VAL A 214 8.97 -9.22 -79.44
CA VAL A 214 7.72 -8.89 -78.74
C VAL A 214 7.31 -10.04 -77.82
N ARG A 215 7.48 -11.28 -78.28
CA ARG A 215 7.17 -12.49 -77.50
C ARG A 215 8.07 -12.62 -76.26
N GLU A 216 9.36 -12.28 -76.37
CA GLU A 216 10.29 -12.21 -75.22
C GLU A 216 9.87 -11.14 -74.20
N GLN A 217 9.49 -9.94 -74.65
CA GLN A 217 8.99 -8.87 -73.76
C GLN A 217 7.69 -9.28 -73.04
N LEU A 218 6.82 -10.02 -73.73
CA LEU A 218 5.56 -10.50 -73.16
C LEU A 218 5.79 -11.59 -72.11
N ASN A 219 6.77 -12.48 -72.33
CA ASN A 219 7.20 -13.46 -71.33
C ASN A 219 7.82 -12.78 -70.08
N LEU A 220 8.59 -11.70 -70.27
CA LEU A 220 9.11 -10.88 -69.16
C LEU A 220 7.98 -10.19 -68.39
N ALA A 221 6.95 -9.70 -69.08
CA ALA A 221 5.80 -9.10 -68.42
C ALA A 221 4.99 -10.13 -67.61
N PHE A 222 4.79 -11.34 -68.14
CA PHE A 222 4.16 -12.43 -67.39
C PHE A 222 4.96 -12.79 -66.13
N SER A 223 6.30 -12.87 -66.20
CA SER A 223 7.11 -13.21 -65.04
C SER A 223 7.09 -12.12 -63.95
N LEU A 224 7.03 -10.84 -64.34
CA LEU A 224 6.84 -9.74 -63.39
C LEU A 224 5.46 -9.79 -62.73
N VAL A 225 4.40 -10.09 -63.48
CA VAL A 225 3.04 -10.27 -62.95
C VAL A 225 2.98 -11.46 -61.98
N ASP A 226 3.61 -12.59 -62.32
CA ASP A 226 3.70 -13.74 -61.42
C ASP A 226 4.50 -13.42 -60.14
N GLN A 227 5.56 -12.62 -60.23
CA GLN A 227 6.32 -12.15 -59.07
C GLN A 227 5.47 -11.27 -58.15
N GLN A 228 4.70 -10.33 -58.72
CA GLN A 228 3.77 -9.49 -57.95
C GLN A 228 2.65 -10.31 -57.30
N GLN A 229 2.13 -11.33 -58.00
CA GLN A 229 1.14 -12.26 -57.45
C GLN A 229 1.69 -13.05 -56.26
N SER A 230 2.96 -13.48 -56.31
CA SER A 230 3.62 -14.14 -55.19
C SER A 230 3.71 -13.21 -53.97
N GLY A 231 4.14 -11.96 -54.16
CA GLY A 231 4.21 -10.97 -53.07
C GLY A 231 2.85 -10.67 -52.45
N LEU A 232 1.79 -10.56 -53.27
CA LEU A 232 0.41 -10.41 -52.79
C LEU A 232 -0.04 -11.61 -51.93
N THR A 233 0.34 -12.83 -52.31
CA THR A 233 0.00 -14.05 -51.57
C THR A 233 0.69 -14.08 -50.19
N ASP A 234 1.93 -13.61 -50.11
CA ASP A 234 2.67 -13.47 -48.84
C ASP A 234 2.00 -12.43 -47.93
N HIS A 235 1.56 -11.30 -48.49
CA HIS A 235 0.80 -10.28 -47.74
C HIS A 235 -0.55 -10.81 -47.23
N GLN A 236 -1.28 -11.59 -48.03
CA GLN A 236 -2.52 -12.24 -47.61
C GLN A 236 -2.30 -13.22 -46.45
N THR A 237 -1.24 -14.04 -46.52
CA THR A 237 -0.89 -14.97 -45.45
C THR A 237 -0.52 -14.22 -44.16
N THR A 238 0.24 -13.13 -44.29
CA THR A 238 0.59 -12.25 -43.15
C THR A 238 -0.64 -11.63 -42.51
N LEU A 239 -1.59 -11.16 -43.32
CA LEU A 239 -2.85 -10.58 -42.86
C LEU A 239 -3.71 -11.60 -42.11
N GLU A 240 -3.83 -12.83 -42.61
CA GLU A 240 -4.54 -13.91 -41.91
C GLU A 240 -3.88 -14.23 -40.56
N GLY A 241 -2.55 -14.26 -40.51
CA GLY A 241 -1.79 -14.40 -39.26
C GLY A 241 -2.07 -13.28 -38.26
N GLN A 242 -2.05 -12.02 -38.71
CA GLN A 242 -2.36 -10.85 -37.87
C GLN A 242 -3.79 -10.87 -37.34
N LYS A 243 -4.77 -11.29 -38.15
CA LYS A 243 -6.16 -11.44 -37.70
C LYS A 243 -6.32 -12.52 -36.64
N ALA A 244 -5.66 -13.66 -36.80
CA ALA A 244 -5.68 -14.73 -35.81
C ALA A 244 -5.01 -14.29 -34.48
N GLU A 245 -3.90 -13.54 -34.56
CA GLU A 245 -3.25 -12.96 -33.39
C GLU A 245 -4.15 -11.93 -32.68
N LEU A 246 -4.81 -11.05 -33.45
CA LEU A 246 -5.77 -10.09 -32.93
C LEU A 246 -6.92 -10.77 -32.17
N GLU A 247 -7.53 -11.80 -32.77
CA GLU A 247 -8.62 -12.55 -32.13
C GLU A 247 -8.16 -13.18 -30.81
N SER A 248 -6.96 -13.79 -30.79
CA SER A 248 -6.38 -14.36 -29.57
C SER A 248 -6.12 -13.30 -28.50
N LYS A 249 -5.56 -12.14 -28.86
CA LYS A 249 -5.32 -11.04 -27.91
C LYS A 249 -6.63 -10.45 -27.39
N TYR A 250 -7.66 -10.31 -28.22
CA TYR A 250 -8.98 -9.85 -27.79
C TYR A 250 -9.60 -10.80 -26.75
N GLN A 251 -9.52 -12.11 -26.98
CA GLN A 251 -9.99 -13.10 -26.01
C GLN A 251 -9.21 -13.04 -24.69
N GLN A 252 -7.88 -12.88 -24.75
CA GLN A 252 -7.05 -12.76 -23.57
C GLN A 252 -7.37 -11.49 -22.77
N ILE A 253 -7.53 -10.34 -23.45
CA ILE A 253 -7.92 -9.07 -22.82
C ILE A 253 -9.27 -9.23 -22.12
N GLN A 254 -10.25 -9.85 -22.77
CA GLN A 254 -11.57 -10.06 -22.17
C GLN A 254 -11.52 -10.95 -20.92
N GLN A 255 -10.70 -12.01 -20.94
CA GLN A 255 -10.48 -12.86 -19.77
C GLN A 255 -9.81 -12.09 -18.64
N ASP A 256 -8.75 -11.34 -18.94
CA ASP A 256 -8.02 -10.55 -17.95
C ASP A 256 -8.91 -9.45 -17.34
N GLU A 257 -9.76 -8.77 -18.15
CA GLU A 257 -10.73 -7.78 -17.67
C GLU A 257 -11.73 -8.38 -16.69
N SER A 258 -12.24 -9.59 -17.00
CA SER A 258 -13.15 -10.31 -16.09
C SER A 258 -12.48 -10.68 -14.78
N ALA A 259 -11.22 -11.13 -14.84
CA ALA A 259 -10.44 -11.49 -13.65
C ALA A 259 -10.10 -10.26 -12.79
N ILE A 260 -9.82 -9.10 -13.41
CA ILE A 260 -9.62 -7.85 -12.68
C ILE A 260 -10.92 -7.40 -12.02
N ALA A 261 -12.06 -7.50 -12.71
CA ALA A 261 -13.35 -7.14 -12.12
C ALA A 261 -13.67 -7.99 -10.89
N GLU A 262 -13.42 -9.30 -10.94
CA GLU A 262 -13.57 -10.20 -9.79
C GLU A 262 -12.62 -9.84 -8.66
N ARG A 263 -11.33 -9.61 -8.94
CA ARG A 263 -10.35 -9.18 -7.93
C ARG A 263 -10.72 -7.86 -7.28
N ARG A 264 -11.17 -6.87 -8.06
CA ARG A 264 -11.64 -5.57 -7.54
C ARG A 264 -12.84 -5.74 -6.60
N LYS A 265 -13.78 -6.62 -6.94
CA LYS A 265 -14.90 -6.95 -6.06
C LYS A 265 -14.43 -7.59 -4.76
N ASN A 266 -13.57 -8.60 -4.84
CA ASN A 266 -13.03 -9.28 -3.67
C ASN A 266 -12.24 -8.32 -2.77
N TRP A 267 -11.48 -7.40 -3.37
CA TRP A 267 -10.77 -6.33 -2.67
C TRP A 267 -11.74 -5.42 -1.91
N GLN A 268 -12.81 -4.95 -2.56
CA GLN A 268 -13.86 -4.12 -1.92
C GLN A 268 -14.57 -4.85 -0.77
N ASP A 269 -14.94 -6.12 -0.97
CA ASP A 269 -15.59 -6.93 0.05
C ASP A 269 -14.66 -7.10 1.27
N ALA A 270 -13.38 -7.35 1.04
CA ALA A 270 -12.40 -7.46 2.10
C ALA A 270 -12.07 -6.11 2.78
N GLU A 271 -12.17 -4.97 2.09
CA GLU A 271 -12.02 -3.64 2.69
C GLU A 271 -13.20 -3.31 3.62
N ALA A 272 -14.41 -3.73 3.26
CA ALA A 272 -15.57 -3.63 4.15
C ALA A 272 -15.37 -4.45 5.43
N VAL A 273 -14.82 -5.67 5.32
CA VAL A 273 -14.46 -6.50 6.47
C VAL A 273 -13.38 -5.84 7.34
N LEU A 274 -12.32 -5.29 6.73
CA LEU A 274 -11.25 -4.59 7.44
C LEU A 274 -11.79 -3.36 8.19
N THR A 275 -12.68 -2.59 7.55
CA THR A 275 -13.35 -1.45 8.19
C THR A 275 -14.19 -1.90 9.39
N GLY A 276 -14.92 -3.01 9.27
CA GLY A 276 -15.62 -3.64 10.39
C GLY A 276 -14.68 -3.99 11.54
N ARG A 277 -13.55 -4.65 11.25
CA ARG A 277 -12.54 -4.98 12.27
C ARG A 277 -11.90 -3.77 12.94
N ARG A 278 -11.62 -2.71 12.20
CA ARG A 278 -11.14 -1.43 12.76
C ARG A 278 -12.17 -0.81 13.71
N SER A 279 -13.46 -0.91 13.36
CA SER A 279 -14.53 -0.43 14.24
C SER A 279 -14.67 -1.27 15.52
N ASP A 280 -14.55 -2.60 15.42
CA ASP A 280 -14.52 -3.51 16.57
C ASP A 280 -13.34 -3.21 17.51
N LEU A 281 -12.15 -3.01 16.94
CA LEU A 281 -10.95 -2.65 17.69
C LEU A 281 -11.15 -1.33 18.46
N LYS A 282 -11.68 -0.30 17.79
CA LYS A 282 -11.97 1.00 18.42
C LYS A 282 -13.00 0.85 19.55
N PHE A 283 -14.03 0.04 19.34
CA PHE A 283 -15.03 -0.25 20.37
C PHE A 283 -14.39 -0.92 21.59
N GLN A 284 -13.55 -1.95 21.40
CA GLN A 284 -12.88 -2.63 22.51
C GLN A 284 -11.92 -1.69 23.26
N GLN A 285 -11.20 -0.80 22.57
CA GLN A 285 -10.35 0.21 23.19
C GLN A 285 -11.14 1.20 24.06
N GLN A 286 -12.31 1.63 23.59
CA GLN A 286 -13.20 2.48 24.39
C GLN A 286 -13.76 1.74 25.61
N LEU A 287 -14.14 0.47 25.44
CA LEU A 287 -14.61 -0.37 26.53
C LEU A 287 -13.53 -0.59 27.59
N LEU A 288 -12.28 -0.81 27.17
CA LEU A 288 -11.12 -0.93 28.05
C LEU A 288 -10.94 0.33 28.90
N ALA A 289 -10.97 1.51 28.28
CA ALA A 289 -10.84 2.78 28.99
C ALA A 289 -11.93 2.97 30.05
N LEU A 290 -13.18 2.65 29.71
CA LEU A 290 -14.31 2.72 30.63
C LEU A 290 -14.17 1.73 31.81
N LYS A 291 -13.68 0.52 31.54
CA LYS A 291 -13.42 -0.48 32.59
C LYS A 291 -12.27 -0.07 33.51
N GLN A 292 -11.22 0.54 32.97
CA GLN A 292 -10.12 1.09 33.76
C GLN A 292 -10.59 2.25 34.65
N GLU A 293 -11.49 3.12 34.17
CA GLU A 293 -12.12 4.14 35.01
C GLU A 293 -12.97 3.51 36.12
N GLN A 294 -13.73 2.45 35.80
CA GLN A 294 -14.51 1.71 36.78
C GLN A 294 -13.63 1.10 37.89
N ILE A 295 -12.47 0.52 37.54
CA ILE A 295 -11.47 0.04 38.49
C ILE A 295 -11.05 1.18 39.43
N GLN A 296 -10.68 2.35 38.90
CA GLN A 296 -10.28 3.49 39.72
C GLN A 296 -11.37 3.91 40.72
N GLN A 297 -12.63 3.97 40.28
CA GLN A 297 -13.75 4.33 41.15
C GLN A 297 -13.98 3.29 42.25
N VAL A 298 -13.91 1.99 41.92
CA VAL A 298 -14.08 0.89 42.88
C VAL A 298 -12.93 0.85 43.88
N SER A 299 -11.69 1.04 43.44
CA SER A 299 -10.51 1.14 44.31
C SER A 299 -10.61 2.31 45.27
N GLN A 300 -11.06 3.49 44.81
CA GLN A 300 -11.32 4.64 45.69
C GLN A 300 -12.40 4.34 46.73
N ARG A 301 -13.48 3.64 46.32
CA ARG A 301 -14.52 3.21 47.26
C ARG A 301 -13.97 2.26 48.31
N LEU A 302 -13.16 1.27 47.92
CA LEU A 302 -12.52 0.33 48.84
C LEU A 302 -11.58 1.03 49.83
N GLN A 303 -10.83 2.03 49.36
CA GLN A 303 -9.99 2.88 50.22
C GLN A 303 -10.85 3.68 51.21
N SER A 304 -11.94 4.31 50.75
CA SER A 304 -12.84 5.06 51.62
C SER A 304 -13.51 4.19 52.70
N GLN A 305 -13.88 2.95 52.36
CA GLN A 305 -14.41 1.98 53.33
C GLN A 305 -13.35 1.55 54.34
N SER A 306 -12.09 1.41 53.91
CA SER A 306 -10.98 1.10 54.81
C SER A 306 -10.71 2.25 55.78
N ASN A 307 -10.77 3.50 55.31
CA ASN A 307 -10.68 4.69 56.15
C ASN A 307 -11.85 4.78 57.15
N LEU A 308 -13.08 4.50 56.70
CA LEU A 308 -14.26 4.47 57.58
C LEU A 308 -14.13 3.38 58.65
N TYR A 309 -13.64 2.20 58.30
CA TYR A 309 -13.35 1.14 59.26
C TYR A 309 -12.38 1.63 60.34
N GLN A 310 -11.28 2.27 59.93
CA GLN A 310 -10.28 2.81 60.84
C GLN A 310 -10.84 3.94 61.72
N GLN A 311 -11.65 4.85 61.17
CA GLN A 311 -12.28 5.93 61.96
C GLN A 311 -13.26 5.39 63.00
N VAL A 312 -14.10 4.41 62.64
CA VAL A 312 -14.98 3.74 63.60
C VAL A 312 -14.16 3.05 64.67
N TYR A 313 -13.02 2.46 64.30
CA TYR A 313 -12.10 1.84 65.23
C TYR A 313 -11.43 2.85 66.20
N GLU A 314 -10.95 3.98 65.71
CA GLU A 314 -10.35 5.03 66.54
C GLU A 314 -11.36 5.64 67.53
N LEU A 315 -12.63 5.77 67.12
CA LEU A 315 -13.72 6.20 68.01
C LEU A 315 -14.02 5.19 69.12
N LEU A 316 -13.79 3.89 68.87
CA LEU A 316 -13.92 2.83 69.86
C LEU A 316 -12.81 2.89 70.91
N ASN A 317 -11.57 3.16 70.48
CA ASN A 317 -10.41 3.26 71.37
C ASN A 317 -10.38 4.56 72.20
N THR A 318 -11.17 5.57 71.84
CA THR A 318 -11.23 6.88 72.54
C THR A 318 -12.43 7.03 73.47
N SER A 319 -13.35 6.06 73.49
CA SER A 319 -14.58 6.10 74.30
C SER A 319 -14.69 4.88 75.22
N ASP A 320 -14.56 5.09 76.53
CA ASP A 320 -14.82 4.10 77.60
C ASP A 320 -16.26 3.54 77.63
N LYS A 321 -17.12 3.96 76.68
CA LYS A 321 -18.55 3.65 76.60
C LYS A 321 -18.93 2.70 75.46
N VAL A 322 -17.99 1.98 74.83
CA VAL A 322 -18.30 1.02 73.77
C VAL A 322 -17.61 -0.33 73.98
N ARG A 323 -18.33 -1.43 73.75
CA ARG A 323 -17.82 -2.82 73.79
C ARG A 323 -17.86 -3.42 72.37
N LEU A 324 -16.85 -4.20 71.99
CA LEU A 324 -16.76 -4.90 70.70
C LEU A 324 -17.05 -6.41 70.82
N SER A 325 -16.91 -7.05 71.99
CA SER A 325 -17.21 -8.48 72.16
C SER A 325 -17.53 -8.95 73.60
N ASP A 326 -18.35 -10.00 73.71
CA ASP A 326 -18.69 -10.74 74.95
C ASP A 326 -17.63 -11.81 75.34
N LYS A 327 -16.41 -11.75 74.79
CA LYS A 327 -15.40 -12.82 74.93
C LYS A 327 -14.71 -12.91 76.30
N VAL A 328 -14.86 -11.90 77.17
CA VAL A 328 -14.19 -11.86 78.48
C VAL A 328 -15.20 -12.06 79.61
N ASP A 329 -15.00 -13.11 80.40
CA ASP A 329 -15.76 -13.33 81.64
C ASP A 329 -15.27 -12.38 82.74
N VAL A 330 -15.90 -11.21 82.80
CA VAL A 330 -15.59 -10.16 83.78
C VAL A 330 -15.78 -10.67 85.22
N ALA A 331 -16.73 -11.58 85.47
CA ALA A 331 -16.99 -12.10 86.82
C ALA A 331 -15.86 -13.04 87.29
N ALA A 332 -15.29 -13.84 86.38
CA ALA A 332 -14.09 -14.64 86.65
C ALA A 332 -12.87 -13.76 86.95
N LEU A 333 -12.70 -12.63 86.24
CA LEU A 333 -11.59 -11.69 86.48
C LEU A 333 -11.75 -10.91 87.80
N GLU A 334 -12.98 -10.57 88.18
CA GLU A 334 -13.26 -9.90 89.45
C GLU A 334 -12.97 -10.79 90.67
N SER A 335 -13.12 -12.11 90.52
CA SER A 335 -12.88 -13.11 91.58
C SER A 335 -11.44 -13.68 91.64
N MET A 336 -10.61 -13.41 90.63
CA MET A 336 -9.21 -13.85 90.54
C MET A 336 -8.32 -13.23 91.65
N ASP A 337 -7.16 -13.78 91.99
CA ASP A 337 -6.19 -13.06 92.84
C ASP A 337 -5.67 -11.80 92.12
N ILE A 338 -5.43 -10.71 92.87
CA ILE A 338 -5.03 -9.42 92.26
C ILE A 338 -3.63 -9.47 91.63
N ASN A 339 -2.68 -10.23 92.22
CA ASN A 339 -1.34 -10.38 91.65
C ASN A 339 -1.37 -11.27 90.40
N ALA A 340 -2.24 -12.29 90.40
CA ALA A 340 -2.49 -13.11 89.22
C ALA A 340 -3.12 -12.29 88.07
N LEU A 341 -4.07 -11.40 88.39
CA LEU A 341 -4.66 -10.49 87.40
C LEU A 341 -3.66 -9.46 86.85
N GLN A 342 -2.77 -8.91 87.70
CA GLN A 342 -1.68 -8.04 87.24
C GLN A 342 -0.74 -8.77 86.28
N THR A 343 -0.30 -9.98 86.66
CA THR A 343 0.59 -10.79 85.81
C THR A 343 -0.08 -11.10 84.47
N LEU A 344 -1.37 -11.45 84.48
CA LEU A 344 -2.13 -11.72 83.25
C LEU A 344 -2.21 -10.49 82.33
N VAL A 345 -2.45 -9.30 82.90
CA VAL A 345 -2.47 -8.04 82.13
C VAL A 345 -1.09 -7.73 81.56
N GLU A 346 -0.02 -7.88 82.34
CA GLU A 346 1.36 -7.68 81.87
C GLU A 346 1.76 -8.64 80.74
N ASP A 347 1.31 -9.90 80.81
CA ASP A 347 1.57 -10.89 79.77
C ASP A 347 0.78 -10.58 78.49
N LEU A 348 -0.48 -10.16 78.62
CA LEU A 348 -1.30 -9.69 77.50
C LEU A 348 -0.73 -8.42 76.86
N GLU A 349 -0.19 -7.49 77.64
CA GLU A 349 0.52 -6.29 77.14
C GLU A 349 1.74 -6.67 76.31
N LYS A 350 2.60 -7.56 76.83
CA LYS A 350 3.80 -8.02 76.11
C LYS A 350 3.45 -8.77 74.83
N ASP A 351 2.40 -9.58 74.85
CA ASP A 351 1.99 -10.33 73.67
C ASP A 351 1.30 -9.45 72.63
N LEU A 352 0.54 -8.45 73.06
CA LEU A 352 -0.03 -7.44 72.18
C LEU A 352 1.07 -6.61 71.51
N GLU A 353 2.08 -6.17 72.27
CA GLU A 353 3.22 -5.40 71.74
C GLU A 353 3.97 -6.19 70.64
N LYS A 354 4.18 -7.49 70.84
CA LYS A 354 4.81 -8.35 69.82
C LYS A 354 3.97 -8.45 68.54
N VAL A 355 2.67 -8.70 68.67
CA VAL A 355 1.78 -8.87 67.51
C VAL A 355 1.56 -7.54 66.79
N SER A 356 1.46 -6.43 67.53
CA SER A 356 1.36 -5.09 66.98
C SER A 356 2.59 -4.73 66.13
N ARG A 357 3.80 -5.00 66.64
CA ARG A 357 5.04 -4.82 65.86
C ARG A 357 5.04 -5.66 64.58
N PHE A 358 4.69 -6.94 64.69
CA PHE A 358 4.65 -7.83 63.53
C PHE A 358 3.65 -7.36 62.44
N VAL A 359 2.44 -6.95 62.84
CA VAL A 359 1.44 -6.42 61.91
C VAL A 359 1.94 -5.11 61.29
N SER A 360 2.55 -4.22 62.09
CA SER A 360 3.13 -2.97 61.60
C SER A 360 4.23 -3.21 60.56
N ASP A 361 5.12 -4.17 60.80
CA ASP A 361 6.20 -4.52 59.86
C ASP A 361 5.61 -5.05 58.54
N GLN A 362 4.56 -5.88 58.59
CA GLN A 362 3.86 -6.38 57.40
C GLN A 362 3.05 -5.29 56.67
N GLU A 363 2.51 -4.31 57.38
CA GLU A 363 1.86 -3.15 56.77
C GLU A 363 2.85 -2.25 56.02
N GLU A 364 4.07 -2.11 56.56
CA GLU A 364 5.16 -1.43 55.86
C GLU A 364 5.58 -2.21 54.61
N GLU A 365 5.72 -3.53 54.70
CA GLU A 365 5.99 -4.41 53.56
C GLU A 365 4.93 -4.28 52.47
N LEU A 366 3.64 -4.26 52.83
CA LEU A 366 2.54 -4.09 51.89
C LEU A 366 2.60 -2.73 51.17
N ASN A 367 2.98 -1.66 51.88
CA ASN A 367 3.17 -0.35 51.28
C ASN A 367 4.37 -0.31 50.32
N LEU A 368 5.47 -0.98 50.67
CA LEU A 368 6.64 -1.10 49.80
C LEU A 368 6.31 -1.88 48.53
N GLU A 369 5.55 -2.97 48.64
CA GLU A 369 5.13 -3.77 47.48
C GLU A 369 4.23 -2.95 46.54
N GLN A 370 3.32 -2.14 47.09
CA GLN A 370 2.51 -1.22 46.30
C GLN A 370 3.37 -0.18 45.54
N GLN A 371 4.40 0.36 46.18
CA GLN A 371 5.36 1.26 45.54
C GLN A 371 6.13 0.56 44.41
N ALA A 372 6.58 -0.68 44.63
CA ALA A 372 7.25 -1.49 43.62
C ALA A 372 6.35 -1.74 42.39
N ILE A 373 5.08 -2.09 42.62
CA ILE A 373 4.07 -2.24 41.56
C ILE A 373 3.91 -0.94 40.75
N ASP A 374 3.83 0.20 41.41
CA ASP A 374 3.65 1.50 40.76
C ASP A 374 4.90 1.92 39.96
N GLU A 375 6.10 1.62 40.48
CA GLU A 375 7.36 1.81 39.75
C GLU A 375 7.45 0.92 38.50
N ILE A 376 7.06 -0.36 38.59
CA ILE A 376 7.06 -1.27 37.45
C ILE A 376 6.07 -0.80 36.39
N LYS A 377 4.85 -0.37 36.79
CA LYS A 377 3.87 0.22 35.87
C LYS A 377 4.41 1.45 35.16
N GLN A 378 5.15 2.30 35.89
CA GLN A 378 5.79 3.47 35.29
C GLN A 378 6.85 3.04 34.27
N LYS A 379 7.72 2.09 34.61
CA LYS A 379 8.74 1.55 33.69
C LYS A 379 8.12 0.95 32.43
N ILE A 380 7.02 0.20 32.55
CA ILE A 380 6.27 -0.34 31.40
C ILE A 380 5.79 0.77 30.47
N SER A 381 5.38 1.93 31.02
CA SER A 381 4.91 3.05 30.21
C SER A 381 6.01 3.77 29.41
N GLU A 382 7.27 3.56 29.80
CA GLU A 382 8.46 4.17 29.20
C GLU A 382 9.30 3.15 28.39
N ALA A 383 8.97 1.86 28.47
CA ALA A 383 9.76 0.78 27.91
C ALA A 383 9.41 0.41 26.45
N ASN A 384 10.43 -0.07 25.75
CA ASN A 384 10.41 -0.69 24.42
C ASN A 384 9.87 -2.13 24.49
N ASP A 385 9.35 -2.65 23.37
CA ASP A 385 8.53 -3.87 23.31
C ASP A 385 9.16 -5.12 23.94
N PHE A 386 10.49 -5.28 23.86
CA PHE A 386 11.20 -6.41 24.45
C PHE A 386 11.29 -6.31 25.99
N ASP A 387 11.62 -5.12 26.50
CA ASP A 387 11.73 -4.88 27.95
C ASP A 387 10.35 -4.87 28.61
N ARG A 388 9.32 -4.49 27.85
CA ARG A 388 7.93 -4.49 28.29
C ARG A 388 7.43 -5.88 28.68
N LEU A 389 7.72 -6.92 27.90
CA LEU A 389 7.28 -8.29 28.21
C LEU A 389 7.86 -8.81 29.53
N GLN A 390 9.14 -8.49 29.79
CA GLN A 390 9.80 -8.86 31.04
C GLN A 390 9.19 -8.09 32.22
N LEU A 391 9.00 -6.78 32.08
CA LEU A 391 8.38 -5.94 33.11
C LEU A 391 6.92 -6.32 33.39
N GLU A 392 6.16 -6.76 32.40
CA GLU A 392 4.80 -7.28 32.57
C GLU A 392 4.77 -8.60 33.36
N THR A 393 5.81 -9.42 33.22
CA THR A 393 5.98 -10.64 34.04
C THR A 393 6.32 -10.28 35.49
N GLU A 394 7.27 -9.37 35.69
CA GLU A 394 7.64 -8.86 37.02
C GLU A 394 6.44 -8.18 37.72
N LEU A 395 5.63 -7.43 36.98
CA LEU A 395 4.41 -6.80 37.48
C LEU A 395 3.40 -7.85 38.00
N ALA A 396 3.22 -8.95 37.27
CA ALA A 396 2.29 -10.00 37.66
C ALA A 396 2.73 -10.68 38.96
N ASP A 397 4.03 -10.97 39.11
CA ASP A 397 4.58 -11.60 40.30
C ASP A 397 4.42 -10.72 41.56
N GLU A 398 4.70 -9.42 41.44
CA GLU A 398 4.56 -8.45 42.54
C GLU A 398 3.09 -8.19 42.89
N GLN A 399 2.19 -8.18 41.90
CA GLN A 399 0.74 -8.10 42.13
C GLN A 399 0.20 -9.32 42.90
N ASP A 400 0.69 -10.52 42.59
CA ASP A 400 0.29 -11.74 43.30
C ASP A 400 0.80 -11.73 44.75
N ARG A 401 2.03 -11.27 44.99
CA ARG A 401 2.59 -11.10 46.34
C ARG A 401 1.81 -10.10 47.18
N TYR A 402 1.52 -8.92 46.62
CA TYR A 402 0.68 -7.91 47.27
C TYR A 402 -0.69 -8.48 47.65
N ARG A 403 -1.32 -9.22 46.73
CA ARG A 403 -2.62 -9.84 46.99
C ARG A 403 -2.54 -10.83 48.15
N MET A 404 -1.56 -11.74 48.15
CA MET A 404 -1.40 -12.72 49.22
C MET A 404 -1.13 -12.04 50.58
N LEU A 405 -0.23 -11.05 50.61
CA LEU A 405 0.10 -10.33 51.84
C LEU A 405 -1.12 -9.59 52.39
N ASN A 406 -1.85 -8.87 51.54
CA ASN A 406 -3.06 -8.14 51.95
C ASN A 406 -4.16 -9.09 52.48
N GLU A 407 -4.39 -10.24 51.83
CA GLU A 407 -5.36 -11.23 52.30
C GLU A 407 -5.02 -11.77 53.70
N THR A 408 -3.73 -11.98 53.98
CA THR A 408 -3.29 -12.41 55.33
C THR A 408 -3.37 -11.27 56.36
N LEU A 409 -3.02 -10.04 55.98
CA LEU A 409 -3.05 -8.86 56.83
C LEU A 409 -4.45 -8.51 57.30
N VAL A 410 -5.49 -8.69 56.48
CA VAL A 410 -6.89 -8.47 56.89
C VAL A 410 -7.25 -9.34 58.11
N GLY A 411 -6.86 -10.61 58.11
CA GLY A 411 -7.10 -11.52 59.24
C GLY A 411 -6.27 -11.17 60.48
N GLN A 412 -5.02 -10.74 60.27
CA GLN A 412 -4.13 -10.34 61.36
C GLN A 412 -4.55 -9.03 62.02
N ARG A 413 -4.96 -8.03 61.24
CA ARG A 413 -5.56 -6.79 61.73
C ARG A 413 -6.71 -7.12 62.66
N ARG A 414 -7.69 -7.92 62.20
CA ARG A 414 -8.82 -8.34 63.03
C ARG A 414 -8.39 -8.98 64.35
N ASN A 415 -7.40 -9.87 64.32
CA ASN A 415 -6.87 -10.53 65.53
C ASN A 415 -6.18 -9.54 66.48
N LEU A 416 -5.43 -8.57 65.94
CA LEU A 416 -4.82 -7.50 66.74
C LEU A 416 -5.89 -6.70 67.47
N LEU A 417 -6.96 -6.27 66.77
CA LEU A 417 -8.07 -5.53 67.39
C LEU A 417 -8.77 -6.34 68.49
N GLU A 418 -9.01 -7.63 68.26
CA GLU A 418 -9.59 -8.53 69.28
C GLU A 418 -8.70 -8.62 70.53
N ARG A 419 -7.38 -8.66 70.36
CA ARG A 419 -6.43 -8.71 71.48
C ARG A 419 -6.33 -7.38 72.23
N GLU A 420 -6.36 -6.25 71.53
CA GLU A 420 -6.42 -4.91 72.15
C GLU A 420 -7.66 -4.77 73.03
N GLU A 421 -8.81 -5.24 72.54
CA GLU A 421 -10.05 -5.22 73.31
C GLU A 421 -9.96 -6.10 74.56
N ILE A 422 -9.52 -7.36 74.40
CA ILE A 422 -9.36 -8.28 75.53
C ILE A 422 -8.48 -7.64 76.60
N LEU A 423 -7.33 -7.06 76.20
CA LEU A 423 -6.44 -6.38 77.12
C LEU A 423 -7.10 -5.19 77.81
N SER A 424 -7.79 -4.31 77.06
CA SER A 424 -8.50 -3.14 77.60
C SER A 424 -9.55 -3.55 78.66
N GLN A 425 -10.32 -4.60 78.41
CA GLN A 425 -11.29 -5.13 79.37
C GLN A 425 -10.60 -5.67 80.64
N HIS A 426 -9.47 -6.37 80.53
CA HIS A 426 -8.70 -6.86 81.68
C HIS A 426 -8.06 -5.71 82.48
N GLN A 427 -7.51 -4.70 81.80
CA GLN A 427 -6.98 -3.48 82.44
C GLN A 427 -8.07 -2.71 83.18
N ALA A 428 -9.28 -2.62 82.61
CA ALA A 428 -10.42 -1.95 83.25
C ALA A 428 -10.87 -2.67 84.54
N VAL A 429 -10.86 -4.02 84.56
CA VAL A 429 -11.13 -4.80 85.78
C VAL A 429 -10.01 -4.59 86.80
N LEU A 430 -8.75 -4.64 86.38
CA LEU A 430 -7.60 -4.45 87.26
C LEU A 430 -7.61 -3.07 87.93
N ARG A 431 -7.85 -1.99 87.17
CA ARG A 431 -7.95 -0.62 87.69
C ARG A 431 -9.08 -0.46 88.71
N ARG A 432 -10.26 -1.04 88.42
CA ARG A 432 -11.39 -1.08 89.36
C ARG A 432 -11.00 -1.76 90.68
N ARG A 433 -10.29 -2.89 90.61
CA ARG A 433 -9.86 -3.64 91.80
C ARG A 433 -8.72 -2.98 92.58
N GLN A 434 -7.93 -2.14 91.95
CA GLN A 434 -6.90 -1.32 92.59
C GLN A 434 -7.48 -0.06 93.26
N GLY A 435 -8.80 0.16 93.19
CA GLY A 435 -9.46 1.32 93.81
C GLY A 435 -9.22 2.63 93.06
N ILE A 436 -8.70 2.57 91.83
CA ILE A 436 -8.62 3.71 90.92
C ILE A 436 -10.04 3.90 90.38
N ALA A 437 -10.71 4.99 90.73
CA ALA A 437 -12.07 5.26 90.31
C ALA A 437 -12.15 5.32 88.77
N ALA A 438 -12.62 4.24 88.15
CA ALA A 438 -13.16 4.29 86.81
C ALA A 438 -14.56 4.91 86.94
N GLU A 439 -14.83 5.98 86.19
CA GLU A 439 -16.20 6.50 86.05
C GLU A 439 -17.13 5.34 85.74
N GLU A 440 -18.27 5.28 86.43
CA GLU A 440 -19.26 4.21 86.28
C GLU A 440 -19.57 3.99 84.79
N THR A 441 -19.22 2.83 84.26
CA THR A 441 -19.66 2.40 82.92
C THR A 441 -21.18 2.51 82.85
N PRO A 442 -21.75 3.36 81.99
CA PRO A 442 -23.18 3.37 81.78
C PRO A 442 -23.60 2.04 81.16
N VAL A 443 -24.72 1.48 81.63
CA VAL A 443 -25.36 0.23 81.18
C VAL A 443 -25.87 0.30 79.72
N SER A 444 -25.51 1.34 78.97
CA SER A 444 -25.73 1.48 77.52
C SER A 444 -24.40 1.75 76.83
N ALA A 445 -23.58 0.71 76.72
CA ALA A 445 -22.53 0.70 75.72
C ALA A 445 -23.18 0.46 74.36
N VAL A 446 -22.91 1.33 73.38
CA VAL A 446 -23.46 1.19 72.02
C VAL A 446 -22.63 0.14 71.29
N ASP A 447 -23.16 -1.06 71.07
CA ASP A 447 -22.46 -2.09 70.29
C ASP A 447 -22.29 -1.66 68.82
N LEU A 448 -21.03 -1.44 68.40
CA LEU A 448 -20.66 -1.08 67.03
C LEU A 448 -20.08 -2.28 66.25
N GLU A 449 -19.99 -3.47 66.85
CA GLU A 449 -19.58 -4.70 66.16
C GLU A 449 -20.46 -4.99 64.92
N PRO A 450 -21.80 -4.78 64.94
CA PRO A 450 -22.62 -4.93 63.74
C PRO A 450 -22.23 -3.98 62.61
N VAL A 451 -21.80 -2.75 62.93
CA VAL A 451 -21.39 -1.74 61.96
C VAL A 451 -20.04 -2.12 61.34
N LEU A 452 -19.08 -2.56 62.15
CA LEU A 452 -17.78 -3.05 61.66
C LEU A 452 -17.94 -4.29 60.77
N LYS A 453 -18.76 -5.26 61.19
CA LYS A 453 -19.11 -6.44 60.37
C LYS A 453 -19.75 -6.03 59.05
N GLN A 454 -20.59 -4.99 59.04
CA GLN A 454 -21.21 -4.48 57.82
C GLN A 454 -20.19 -3.78 56.91
N ILE A 455 -19.25 -3.00 57.46
CA ILE A 455 -18.16 -2.39 56.68
C ILE A 455 -17.25 -3.47 56.08
N ASP A 456 -16.88 -4.50 56.85
CA ASP A 456 -16.07 -5.62 56.34
C ASP A 456 -16.78 -6.41 55.25
N ALA A 457 -18.08 -6.69 55.40
CA ALA A 457 -18.87 -7.34 54.35
C ALA A 457 -18.90 -6.50 53.06
N LEU A 458 -19.06 -5.17 53.17
CA LEU A 458 -19.01 -4.26 52.03
C LEU A 458 -17.61 -4.21 51.39
N ARG A 459 -16.54 -4.26 52.17
CA ARG A 459 -15.15 -4.28 51.67
C ARG A 459 -14.86 -5.57 50.91
N THR A 460 -15.25 -6.72 51.46
CA THR A 460 -15.10 -8.01 50.79
C THR A 460 -15.84 -8.01 49.45
N GLN A 461 -17.11 -7.58 49.43
CA GLN A 461 -17.88 -7.48 48.19
C GLN A 461 -17.22 -6.53 47.18
N THR A 462 -16.79 -5.35 47.62
CA THR A 462 -16.14 -4.35 46.75
C THR A 462 -14.81 -4.89 46.20
N SER A 463 -14.07 -5.69 46.98
CA SER A 463 -12.86 -6.36 46.52
C SER A 463 -13.15 -7.47 45.51
N GLU A 464 -14.21 -8.25 45.68
CA GLU A 464 -14.61 -9.26 44.70
C GLU A 464 -15.05 -8.63 43.38
N ASP A 465 -15.84 -7.55 43.44
CA ASP A 465 -16.25 -6.77 42.28
C ASP A 465 -15.02 -6.21 41.53
N LEU A 466 -14.01 -5.70 42.27
CA LEU A 466 -12.75 -5.23 41.69
C LEU A 466 -12.02 -6.34 40.94
N LYS A 467 -11.84 -7.51 41.57
CA LYS A 467 -11.19 -8.68 40.96
C LYS A 467 -11.91 -9.12 39.68
N ALA A 468 -13.24 -9.07 39.66
CA ALA A 468 -14.04 -9.42 38.48
C ALA A 468 -13.79 -8.44 37.32
N ILE A 469 -13.77 -7.13 37.60
CA ILE A 469 -13.52 -6.10 36.57
C ILE A 469 -12.07 -6.19 36.06
N GLU A 470 -11.09 -6.45 36.92
CA GLU A 470 -9.69 -6.67 36.53
C GLU A 470 -9.54 -7.85 35.56
N GLN A 471 -10.26 -8.94 35.80
CA GLN A 471 -10.29 -10.07 34.87
C GLN A 471 -10.93 -9.70 33.53
N GLU A 472 -12.05 -8.96 33.53
CA GLU A 472 -12.66 -8.46 32.29
C GLU A 472 -11.69 -7.56 31.51
N VAL A 473 -10.92 -6.71 32.19
CA VAL A 473 -9.89 -5.85 31.57
C VAL A 473 -8.82 -6.69 30.87
N LYS A 474 -8.32 -7.73 31.54
CA LYS A 474 -7.32 -8.66 30.96
C LYS A 474 -7.87 -9.35 29.70
N ASP A 475 -9.12 -9.80 29.75
CA ASP A 475 -9.77 -10.44 28.61
C ASP A 475 -9.97 -9.46 27.44
N ILE A 476 -10.33 -8.20 27.71
CA ILE A 476 -10.46 -7.15 26.69
C ILE A 476 -9.11 -6.81 26.08
N GLN A 477 -8.04 -6.71 26.87
CA GLN A 477 -6.68 -6.47 26.38
C GLN A 477 -6.24 -7.57 25.40
N GLY A 478 -6.44 -8.85 25.75
CA GLY A 478 -6.14 -9.96 24.84
C GLY A 478 -6.95 -9.90 23.54
N LYS A 479 -8.22 -9.50 23.59
CA LYS A 479 -9.04 -9.28 22.39
C LYS A 479 -8.54 -8.13 21.54
N ILE A 480 -8.10 -7.03 22.16
CA ILE A 480 -7.52 -5.88 21.46
C ILE A 480 -6.26 -6.28 20.71
N ASP A 481 -5.37 -7.05 21.33
CA ASP A 481 -4.12 -7.44 20.69
C ASP A 481 -4.36 -8.38 19.51
N GLY A 482 -5.28 -9.35 19.66
CA GLY A 482 -5.73 -10.20 18.54
C GLY A 482 -6.34 -9.38 17.40
N LEU A 483 -7.23 -8.41 17.72
CA LEU A 483 -7.83 -7.53 16.70
C LEU A 483 -6.80 -6.63 16.01
N LYS A 484 -5.80 -6.12 16.73
CA LYS A 484 -4.71 -5.33 16.13
C LYS A 484 -3.94 -6.15 15.11
N GLN A 485 -3.54 -7.38 15.47
CA GLN A 485 -2.82 -8.27 14.57
C GLN A 485 -3.68 -8.63 13.35
N GLU A 486 -4.97 -8.94 13.53
CA GLU A 486 -5.88 -9.19 12.41
C GLU A 486 -6.02 -7.97 11.48
N VAL A 487 -6.15 -6.77 12.04
CA VAL A 487 -6.25 -5.51 11.26
C VAL A 487 -4.97 -5.25 10.48
N GLU A 488 -3.80 -5.43 11.09
CA GLU A 488 -2.51 -5.24 10.44
C GLU A 488 -2.30 -6.23 9.29
N GLN A 489 -2.54 -7.52 9.54
CA GLN A 489 -2.45 -8.56 8.52
C GLN A 489 -3.38 -8.27 7.34
N LYS A 490 -4.66 -8.00 7.61
CA LYS A 490 -5.65 -7.73 6.56
C LYS A 490 -5.35 -6.43 5.81
N ALA A 491 -4.80 -5.42 6.48
CA ALA A 491 -4.37 -4.18 5.82
C ALA A 491 -3.20 -4.43 4.86
N ALA A 492 -2.23 -5.27 5.25
CA ALA A 492 -1.13 -5.66 4.37
C ALA A 492 -1.63 -6.46 3.16
N GLU A 493 -2.54 -7.42 3.37
CA GLU A 493 -3.20 -8.18 2.30
C GLU A 493 -3.94 -7.26 1.31
N GLN A 494 -4.62 -6.22 1.81
CA GLN A 494 -5.32 -5.21 0.99
C GLN A 494 -4.37 -4.41 0.10
N VAL A 495 -3.24 -3.96 0.66
CA VAL A 495 -2.23 -3.21 -0.10
C VAL A 495 -1.62 -4.09 -1.20
N MET A 496 -1.30 -5.34 -0.89
CA MET A 496 -0.79 -6.29 -1.88
C MET A 496 -1.82 -6.54 -3.00
N ALA A 497 -3.07 -6.83 -2.65
CA ALA A 497 -4.12 -7.06 -3.64
C ALA A 497 -4.37 -5.82 -4.52
N GLN A 498 -4.28 -4.62 -3.96
CA GLN A 498 -4.37 -3.38 -4.73
C GLN A 498 -3.23 -3.24 -5.74
N ALA A 499 -1.98 -3.54 -5.33
CA ALA A 499 -0.82 -3.50 -6.21
C ALA A 499 -0.93 -4.53 -7.34
N GLU A 500 -1.40 -5.74 -7.05
CA GLU A 500 -1.66 -6.77 -8.07
C GLU A 500 -2.70 -6.32 -9.10
N ILE A 501 -3.82 -5.74 -8.64
CA ILE A 501 -4.86 -5.18 -9.50
C ILE A 501 -4.27 -4.08 -10.42
N GLN A 502 -3.48 -3.16 -9.86
CA GLN A 502 -2.85 -2.08 -10.63
C GLN A 502 -1.87 -2.59 -11.69
N ASN A 503 -1.07 -3.61 -11.36
CA ASN A 503 -0.13 -4.22 -12.31
C ASN A 503 -0.88 -4.91 -13.46
N LEU A 504 -1.97 -5.62 -13.16
CA LEU A 504 -2.81 -6.24 -14.18
C LEU A 504 -3.48 -5.19 -15.08
N GLU A 505 -3.95 -4.08 -14.51
CA GLU A 505 -4.54 -2.97 -15.28
C GLU A 505 -3.54 -2.34 -16.23
N ALA A 506 -2.30 -2.10 -15.78
CA ALA A 506 -1.22 -1.60 -16.63
C ALA A 506 -0.93 -2.58 -17.78
N ARG A 507 -0.85 -3.88 -17.49
CA ARG A 507 -0.64 -4.92 -18.51
C ARG A 507 -1.76 -4.96 -19.54
N ILE A 508 -3.02 -4.86 -19.12
CA ILE A 508 -4.15 -4.80 -20.07
C ILE A 508 -4.09 -3.54 -20.92
N ALA A 509 -3.73 -2.39 -20.34
CA ALA A 509 -3.59 -1.15 -21.09
C ALA A 509 -2.52 -1.26 -22.19
N GLU A 510 -1.37 -1.86 -21.88
CA GLU A 510 -0.31 -2.16 -22.85
C GLU A 510 -0.80 -3.14 -23.93
N GLN A 511 -1.48 -4.23 -23.55
CA GLN A 511 -2.05 -5.17 -24.52
C GLN A 511 -3.05 -4.51 -25.46
N LYS A 512 -3.91 -3.62 -24.94
CA LYS A 512 -4.87 -2.86 -25.75
C LYS A 512 -4.18 -1.93 -26.74
N ALA A 513 -3.08 -1.28 -26.33
CA ALA A 513 -2.28 -0.46 -27.24
C ALA A 513 -1.66 -1.31 -28.37
N ALA A 514 -1.10 -2.47 -28.03
CA ALA A 514 -0.56 -3.41 -29.02
C ALA A 514 -1.64 -3.94 -29.99
N VAL A 515 -2.85 -4.23 -29.48
CA VAL A 515 -3.99 -4.62 -30.32
C VAL A 515 -4.39 -3.49 -31.26
N ALA A 516 -4.47 -2.25 -30.79
CA ALA A 516 -4.80 -1.11 -31.64
C ALA A 516 -3.76 -0.91 -32.77
N ALA A 517 -2.47 -1.07 -32.47
CA ALA A 517 -1.41 -1.02 -33.47
C ALA A 517 -1.56 -2.14 -34.52
N LEU A 518 -1.75 -3.39 -34.08
CA LEU A 518 -1.98 -4.53 -34.97
C LEU A 518 -3.25 -4.37 -35.83
N GLU A 519 -4.33 -3.85 -35.26
CA GLU A 519 -5.59 -3.61 -35.95
C GLU A 519 -5.43 -2.53 -37.03
N SER A 520 -4.68 -1.46 -36.73
CA SER A 520 -4.36 -0.43 -37.73
C SER A 520 -3.56 -1.00 -38.91
N LYS A 521 -2.55 -1.85 -38.63
CA LYS A 521 -1.73 -2.51 -39.65
C LYS A 521 -2.54 -3.48 -40.50
N ALA A 522 -3.41 -4.28 -39.88
CA ALA A 522 -4.29 -5.21 -40.56
C ALA A 522 -5.29 -4.47 -41.48
N SER A 523 -5.89 -3.37 -41.00
CA SER A 523 -6.81 -2.55 -41.79
C SER A 523 -6.13 -1.93 -43.03
N LEU A 524 -4.87 -1.50 -42.89
CA LEU A 524 -4.09 -0.99 -44.03
C LEU A 524 -3.82 -2.08 -45.06
N PHE A 525 -3.40 -3.28 -44.65
CA PHE A 525 -3.21 -4.38 -45.60
C PHE A 525 -4.51 -4.81 -46.27
N GLU A 526 -5.63 -4.88 -45.55
CA GLU A 526 -6.95 -5.14 -46.14
C GLU A 526 -7.31 -4.15 -47.23
N ALA A 527 -7.07 -2.85 -46.99
CA ALA A 527 -7.37 -1.80 -47.95
C ALA A 527 -6.51 -1.88 -49.22
N LEU A 528 -5.29 -2.42 -49.12
CA LEU A 528 -4.32 -2.48 -50.23
C LEU A 528 -4.43 -3.76 -51.06
N VAL A 529 -4.74 -4.91 -50.43
CA VAL A 529 -4.73 -6.22 -51.11
C VAL A 529 -5.78 -6.30 -52.22
N GLY A 530 -7.01 -5.82 -51.98
CA GLY A 530 -8.10 -5.91 -52.97
C GLY A 530 -7.78 -5.22 -54.30
N PRO A 531 -7.46 -3.91 -54.31
CA PRO A 531 -7.11 -3.18 -55.53
C PRO A 531 -5.89 -3.75 -56.26
N LEU A 532 -4.88 -4.22 -55.52
CA LEU A 532 -3.69 -4.85 -56.13
C LEU A 532 -4.05 -6.17 -56.82
N GLN A 533 -4.92 -6.98 -56.20
CA GLN A 533 -5.36 -8.24 -56.78
C GLN A 533 -6.17 -8.02 -58.07
N GLU A 534 -7.09 -7.05 -58.07
CA GLU A 534 -7.84 -6.66 -59.28
C GLU A 534 -6.91 -6.13 -60.38
N GLY A 535 -5.89 -5.35 -60.01
CA GLY A 535 -4.89 -4.83 -60.95
C GLY A 535 -4.05 -5.93 -61.59
N ILE A 536 -3.57 -6.89 -60.80
CA ILE A 536 -2.80 -8.05 -61.28
C ILE A 536 -3.65 -8.94 -62.20
N GLU A 537 -4.90 -9.25 -61.83
CA GLU A 537 -5.81 -10.04 -62.65
C GLU A 537 -6.08 -9.34 -63.99
N GLY A 538 -6.33 -8.02 -63.96
CA GLY A 538 -6.53 -7.20 -65.16
C GLY A 538 -5.32 -7.16 -66.09
N LEU A 539 -4.10 -7.04 -65.55
CA LEU A 539 -2.86 -7.10 -66.34
C LEU A 539 -2.64 -8.47 -66.96
N ARG A 540 -2.91 -9.53 -66.20
CA ARG A 540 -2.78 -10.91 -66.70
C ARG A 540 -3.74 -11.18 -67.84
N GLN A 541 -4.99 -10.71 -67.74
CA GLN A 541 -5.95 -10.77 -68.84
C GLN A 541 -5.44 -10.02 -70.07
N LYS A 542 -4.95 -8.79 -69.90
CA LYS A 542 -4.42 -7.97 -71.01
C LYS A 542 -3.20 -8.60 -71.67
N LEU A 543 -2.27 -9.16 -70.91
CA LEU A 543 -1.14 -9.90 -71.45
C LEU A 543 -1.59 -11.14 -72.23
N SER A 544 -2.61 -11.86 -71.75
CA SER A 544 -3.19 -13.00 -72.48
C SER A 544 -3.84 -12.58 -73.81
N GLU A 545 -4.62 -11.50 -73.81
CA GLU A 545 -5.21 -10.92 -75.03
C GLU A 545 -4.11 -10.55 -76.04
N THR A 546 -3.04 -9.90 -75.57
CA THR A 546 -1.91 -9.49 -76.41
C THR A 546 -1.13 -10.69 -76.98
N ALA A 547 -0.93 -11.73 -76.17
CA ALA A 547 -0.29 -12.97 -76.61
C ALA A 547 -1.11 -13.69 -77.69
N GLU A 548 -2.43 -13.70 -77.56
CA GLU A 548 -3.34 -14.27 -78.57
C GLU A 548 -3.28 -13.48 -79.89
N SER A 549 -3.26 -12.14 -79.83
CA SER A 549 -3.09 -11.28 -80.99
C SER A 549 -1.77 -11.52 -81.72
N ILE A 550 -0.66 -11.68 -80.98
CA ILE A 550 0.66 -12.00 -81.58
C ILE A 550 0.66 -13.39 -82.21
N SER A 551 0.00 -14.37 -81.58
CA SER A 551 -0.12 -15.72 -82.16
C SER A 551 -0.89 -15.70 -83.48
N LYS A 552 -2.00 -14.96 -83.55
CA LYS A 552 -2.78 -14.77 -84.79
C LYS A 552 -1.96 -14.04 -85.86
N PHE A 553 -1.16 -13.04 -85.47
CA PHE A 553 -0.28 -12.33 -86.39
C PHE A 553 0.80 -13.26 -86.98
N GLN A 554 1.41 -14.12 -86.15
CA GLN A 554 2.39 -15.10 -86.60
C GLN A 554 1.79 -16.15 -87.52
N GLU A 555 0.62 -16.70 -87.18
CA GLU A 555 -0.07 -17.67 -88.05
C GLU A 555 -0.40 -17.06 -89.43
N ALA A 556 -0.87 -15.81 -89.46
CA ALA A 556 -1.12 -15.09 -90.71
C ALA A 556 0.18 -14.79 -91.49
N SER A 557 1.24 -14.41 -90.79
CA SER A 557 2.57 -14.17 -91.37
C SER A 557 3.18 -15.44 -91.97
N ASP A 558 3.08 -16.57 -91.27
CA ASP A 558 3.56 -17.88 -91.74
C ASP A 558 2.77 -18.33 -92.96
N TYR A 559 1.45 -18.14 -92.96
CA TYR A 559 0.59 -18.38 -94.12
C TYR A 559 0.99 -17.50 -95.31
N GLN A 560 1.27 -16.21 -95.09
CA GLN A 560 1.76 -15.31 -96.13
C GLN A 560 3.11 -15.76 -96.70
N LEU A 561 4.09 -16.10 -95.85
CA LEU A 561 5.39 -16.60 -96.29
C LEU A 561 5.25 -17.89 -97.11
N GLN A 562 4.34 -18.78 -96.72
CA GLN A 562 4.05 -20.01 -97.46
C GLN A 562 3.36 -19.73 -98.81
N ALA A 563 2.34 -18.87 -98.84
CA ALA A 563 1.67 -18.47 -100.08
C ALA A 563 2.63 -17.77 -101.05
N ILE A 564 3.52 -16.92 -100.54
CA ILE A 564 4.58 -16.28 -101.34
C ILE A 564 5.56 -17.33 -101.89
N ALA A 565 5.96 -18.31 -101.09
CA ALA A 565 6.83 -19.40 -101.54
C ALA A 565 6.17 -20.25 -102.64
N GLU A 566 4.88 -20.58 -102.50
CA GLU A 566 4.08 -21.31 -103.49
C GLU A 566 3.90 -20.49 -104.78
N LEU A 567 3.66 -19.17 -104.67
CA LEU A 567 3.59 -18.26 -105.82
C LEU A 567 4.94 -18.14 -106.55
N ARG A 568 6.05 -18.06 -105.82
CA ARG A 568 7.40 -18.10 -106.43
C ARG A 568 7.64 -19.40 -107.19
N GLN A 569 7.23 -20.52 -106.62
CA GLN A 569 7.39 -21.84 -107.24
C GLN A 569 6.52 -21.98 -108.50
N THR A 570 5.29 -21.47 -108.47
CA THR A 570 4.40 -21.49 -109.64
C THR A 570 4.90 -20.56 -110.76
N ILE A 571 5.36 -19.35 -110.42
CA ILE A 571 5.98 -18.43 -111.39
C ILE A 571 7.26 -19.02 -111.99
N ALA A 572 8.11 -19.66 -111.20
CA ALA A 572 9.31 -20.36 -111.68
C ALA A 572 8.98 -21.59 -112.57
N SER A 573 7.75 -22.10 -112.50
CA SER A 573 7.27 -23.26 -113.26
C SER A 573 6.52 -22.92 -114.55
N LEU A 574 6.24 -21.63 -114.82
CA LEU A 574 5.59 -21.19 -116.07
C LEU A 574 6.52 -21.39 -117.29
N PRO A 575 6.11 -22.15 -118.32
CA PRO A 575 6.93 -22.37 -119.50
C PRO A 575 6.70 -21.27 -120.57
N GLY A 576 7.72 -20.44 -120.81
CA GLY A 576 7.80 -19.59 -122.01
C GLY A 576 9.08 -18.72 -122.01
N GLY A 577 10.14 -19.00 -122.76
CA GLY A 577 10.29 -19.98 -123.83
C GLY A 577 11.76 -20.33 -124.18
N THR A 578 11.96 -21.58 -124.59
CA THR A 578 13.03 -22.02 -125.50
C THR A 578 12.74 -21.39 -126.88
N SER A 579 13.66 -20.89 -127.71
CA SER A 579 15.06 -21.21 -128.00
C SER A 579 15.74 -20.06 -128.76
N ARG A 580 17.06 -19.92 -128.65
CA ARG A 580 17.95 -20.16 -129.82
C ARG A 580 19.42 -20.30 -129.44
N THR A 581 19.95 -21.44 -129.85
CA THR A 581 21.34 -21.80 -130.09
C THR A 581 22.12 -20.77 -130.92
N VAL A 582 23.36 -20.47 -130.52
CA VAL A 582 24.50 -20.31 -131.44
C VAL A 582 25.76 -20.86 -130.76
N ALA A 583 26.40 -21.80 -131.45
CA ALA A 583 27.73 -22.34 -131.14
C ALA A 583 28.82 -21.44 -131.74
N ALA A 584 29.96 -21.29 -131.06
CA ALA A 584 31.29 -21.28 -131.65
C ALA A 584 32.40 -21.30 -130.58
N SER A 585 33.25 -22.34 -130.66
CA SER A 585 34.60 -22.54 -130.10
C SER A 585 34.75 -22.76 -128.60
#